data_AF-A0AA42T7V2-F1
#
_entry.id   AF-A0AA42T7V2-F1
#
_cell.length_a   1.000
_cell.length_b   1.000
_cell.length_c   1.000
_cell.angle_alpha   90.00
_cell.angle_beta   90.00
_cell.angle_gamma   90.00
#
_symmetry.space_group_name_H-M   'P 1'
#
loop_
_entity.id
_entity.type
_entity.pdbx_description
1 polymer ?
#
loop_
_entity_poly.entity_id
_entity_poly.type
_entity_poly.pdbx_seq_one_letter_code
_entity_poly.pdbx_strand_id
1 'polypeptide(L)'
;VDLNETDRIGKNWSINVGMNKTETISLASMQNVGLGRMENVGLGYNLNVGMMMVTNVGMSRTDRIGQSHSASVGKSYSLSVGGGGGGGAGGGQSMAKNIVAPSGQDDSPGGGASSVNIDGSSITLHSDTIELKADSEITLRCGQSIIRITPSEIEILSPKVDINC
;
A
#
# COMPACT_ATOMS: atom_id res chain seq x y z
N VAL A 1 -43.96 25.68 -11.84
CA VAL A 1 -43.10 24.82 -11.00
C VAL A 1 -41.86 25.65 -10.75
N ASP A 2 -41.60 25.97 -9.48
CA ASP A 2 -40.61 26.97 -9.13
C ASP A 2 -39.22 26.54 -9.59
N LEU A 3 -38.51 27.49 -10.21
CA LEU A 3 -37.18 27.26 -10.77
C LEU A 3 -36.12 27.11 -9.66
N ASN A 4 -36.42 27.60 -8.44
CA ASN A 4 -35.55 27.57 -7.27
C ASN A 4 -36.39 27.54 -5.98
N GLU A 5 -35.94 26.78 -4.98
CA GLU A 5 -36.47 26.76 -3.62
C GLU A 5 -35.34 27.06 -2.64
N THR A 6 -35.63 27.83 -1.58
CA THR A 6 -34.65 28.14 -0.54
C THR A 6 -35.32 27.99 0.82
N ASP A 7 -34.84 27.04 1.61
CA ASP A 7 -35.24 26.88 3.00
C ASP A 7 -34.19 27.51 3.93
N ARG A 8 -34.63 28.21 4.97
CA ARG A 8 -33.77 28.90 5.92
C ARG A 8 -34.10 28.47 7.33
N ILE A 9 -33.21 27.69 7.92
CA ILE A 9 -33.30 27.29 9.32
C ILE A 9 -32.52 28.30 10.18
N GLY A 10 -33.21 28.96 11.12
CA GLY A 10 -32.62 30.00 11.97
C GLY A 10 -31.82 29.50 13.17
N LYS A 11 -32.00 28.24 13.58
CA LYS A 11 -31.34 27.64 14.75
C LYS A 11 -31.03 26.16 14.52
N ASN A 12 -31.88 25.27 15.05
CA ASN A 12 -31.69 23.82 14.97
C ASN A 12 -32.67 23.23 13.95
N TRP A 13 -32.20 22.23 13.21
CA TRP A 13 -33.00 21.44 12.30
C TRP A 13 -32.83 19.96 12.64
N SER A 14 -33.94 19.24 12.67
CA SER A 14 -33.95 17.80 12.89
C SER A 14 -34.97 17.18 11.95
N ILE A 15 -34.56 16.12 11.25
CA ILE A 15 -35.43 15.33 10.40
C ILE A 15 -35.44 13.92 10.97
N ASN A 16 -36.64 13.41 11.26
CA ASN A 16 -36.84 12.01 11.58
C ASN A 16 -37.50 11.31 10.38
N VAL A 17 -36.86 10.27 9.87
CA VAL A 17 -37.37 9.46 8.77
C VAL A 17 -37.68 8.07 9.31
N GLY A 18 -38.95 7.68 9.29
CA GLY A 18 -39.39 6.42 9.90
C GLY A 18 -39.00 5.16 9.14
N MET A 19 -38.63 5.27 7.85
CA MET A 19 -38.22 4.13 7.03
C MET A 19 -37.01 4.51 6.15
N ASN A 20 -37.26 5.01 4.94
CA ASN A 20 -36.23 5.24 3.93
C ASN A 20 -36.17 6.70 3.52
N LYS A 21 -34.95 7.21 3.36
CA LYS A 21 -34.68 8.54 2.81
C LYS A 21 -34.02 8.38 1.45
N THR A 22 -34.63 8.94 0.41
CA THR A 22 -34.07 8.98 -0.95
C THR A 22 -33.88 10.44 -1.36
N GLU A 23 -32.65 10.82 -1.69
CA GLU A 23 -32.33 12.14 -2.23
C GLU A 23 -31.77 11.96 -3.65
N THR A 24 -32.35 12.67 -4.61
CA THR A 24 -31.89 12.65 -6.00
C THR A 24 -31.49 14.06 -6.38
N ILE A 25 -30.23 14.23 -6.76
CA ILE A 25 -29.67 15.51 -7.18
C ILE A 25 -29.31 15.39 -8.66
N SER A 26 -29.91 16.23 -9.51
CA SER A 26 -29.73 16.13 -10.97
C SER A 26 -28.46 16.79 -11.50
N LEU A 27 -27.91 17.78 -10.78
CA LEU A 27 -26.78 18.60 -11.25
C LEU A 27 -25.56 18.51 -10.32
N ALA A 28 -25.65 19.10 -9.12
CA ALA A 28 -24.55 19.13 -8.16
C ALA A 28 -25.07 19.32 -6.72
N SER A 29 -24.33 18.78 -5.74
CA SER A 29 -24.58 18.99 -4.32
C SER A 29 -23.30 19.49 -3.64
N MET A 30 -23.42 20.56 -2.85
CA MET A 30 -22.34 21.15 -2.07
C MET A 30 -22.79 21.27 -0.62
N GLN A 31 -21.96 20.79 0.31
CA GLN A 31 -22.23 20.89 1.74
C GLN A 31 -21.06 21.57 2.44
N ASN A 32 -21.31 22.75 3.01
CA ASN A 32 -20.34 23.47 3.82
C ASN A 32 -20.70 23.27 5.31
N VAL A 33 -19.77 22.74 6.10
CA VAL A 33 -19.97 22.48 7.53
C VAL A 33 -18.91 23.26 8.32
N GLY A 34 -19.35 24.11 9.25
CA GLY A 34 -18.45 25.05 9.92
C GLY A 34 -17.64 24.49 11.10
N LEU A 35 -18.13 23.45 11.78
CA LEU A 35 -17.48 22.89 12.99
C LEU A 35 -17.06 21.43 12.81
N GLY A 36 -17.94 20.58 12.29
CA GLY A 36 -17.64 19.18 12.05
C GLY A 36 -18.83 18.40 11.51
N ARG A 37 -18.56 17.37 10.70
CA ARG A 37 -19.55 16.44 10.16
C ARG A 37 -19.26 15.05 10.72
N MET A 38 -20.28 14.41 11.29
CA MET A 38 -20.21 13.01 11.74
C MET A 38 -21.32 12.23 11.04
N GLU A 39 -21.00 11.05 10.54
CA GLU A 39 -21.92 10.14 9.87
C GLU A 39 -21.73 8.76 10.48
N ASN A 40 -22.82 8.14 10.93
CA ASN A 40 -22.81 6.81 11.54
C ASN A 40 -23.70 5.88 10.72
N VAL A 41 -23.13 4.79 10.24
CA VAL A 41 -23.79 3.83 9.34
C VAL A 41 -23.80 2.46 9.99
N GLY A 42 -24.97 1.84 10.13
CA GLY A 42 -25.13 0.62 10.94
C GLY A 42 -24.82 -0.71 10.22
N LEU A 43 -25.05 -0.81 8.91
CA LEU A 43 -24.93 -2.08 8.18
C LEU A 43 -23.86 -2.07 7.08
N GLY A 44 -23.81 -1.01 6.27
CA GLY A 44 -22.86 -0.93 5.18
C GLY A 44 -22.88 0.43 4.51
N TYR A 45 -21.71 0.89 4.08
CA TYR A 45 -21.51 2.15 3.38
C TYR A 45 -20.85 1.87 2.02
N ASN A 46 -21.51 2.26 0.94
CA ASN A 46 -20.99 2.11 -0.41
C ASN A 46 -20.99 3.46 -1.12
N LEU A 47 -19.82 3.88 -1.58
CA LEU A 47 -19.61 5.14 -2.27
C LEU A 47 -19.12 4.85 -3.69
N ASN A 48 -19.95 5.15 -4.69
CA ASN A 48 -19.58 5.06 -6.09
C ASN A 48 -19.28 6.46 -6.62
N VAL A 49 -18.10 6.63 -7.21
CA VAL A 49 -17.67 7.90 -7.79
C VAL A 49 -17.43 7.69 -9.29
N GLY A 50 -18.11 8.48 -10.13
CA GLY A 50 -18.11 8.27 -11.58
C GLY A 50 -16.82 8.72 -12.29
N MET A 51 -16.13 9.76 -11.78
CA MET A 51 -14.94 10.33 -12.43
C MET A 51 -13.72 10.38 -11.50
N MET A 52 -13.81 11.17 -10.43
CA MET A 52 -12.66 11.43 -9.54
C MET A 52 -13.12 11.66 -8.12
N MET A 53 -12.40 11.05 -7.16
CA MET A 53 -12.55 11.30 -5.74
C MET A 53 -11.27 11.97 -5.21
N VAL A 54 -11.39 13.14 -4.60
CA VAL A 54 -10.28 13.83 -3.93
C VAL A 54 -10.66 14.01 -2.47
N THR A 55 -9.78 13.61 -1.55
CA THR A 55 -9.98 13.82 -0.11
C THR A 55 -8.80 14.62 0.44
N ASN A 56 -9.07 15.86 0.86
CA ASN A 56 -8.10 16.71 1.51
C ASN A 56 -8.37 16.70 3.01
N VAL A 57 -7.37 16.32 3.80
CA VAL A 57 -7.47 16.28 5.26
C VAL A 57 -6.44 17.24 5.83
N GLY A 58 -6.89 18.22 6.62
CA GLY A 58 -6.02 19.29 7.13
C GLY A 58 -5.07 18.87 8.24
N MET A 59 -5.39 17.80 8.98
CA MET A 59 -4.59 17.37 10.14
C MET A 59 -4.28 15.87 10.11
N SER A 60 -5.27 15.01 10.32
CA SER A 60 -5.04 13.56 10.42
C SER A 60 -6.22 12.77 9.84
N ARG A 61 -5.90 11.71 9.10
CA ARG A 61 -6.85 10.70 8.65
C ARG A 61 -6.52 9.38 9.33
N THR A 62 -7.50 8.79 10.01
CA THR A 62 -7.36 7.49 10.69
C THR A 62 -8.45 6.56 10.21
N ASP A 63 -8.04 5.48 9.55
CA ASP A 63 -8.93 4.40 9.11
C ASP A 63 -8.68 3.18 10.02
N ARG A 64 -9.69 2.75 10.77
CA ARG A 64 -9.60 1.60 11.67
C ARG A 64 -10.47 0.47 11.12
N ILE A 65 -9.83 -0.52 10.52
CA ILE A 65 -10.51 -1.65 9.90
C ILE A 65 -10.49 -2.84 10.86
N GLY A 66 -11.66 -3.40 11.15
CA GLY A 66 -11.81 -4.51 12.09
C GLY A 66 -11.40 -5.89 11.53
N GLN A 67 -11.37 -6.05 10.21
CA GLN A 67 -10.99 -7.32 9.56
C GLN A 67 -9.97 -7.11 8.44
N SER A 68 -10.40 -6.67 7.25
CA SER A 68 -9.53 -6.56 6.09
C SER A 68 -9.82 -5.30 5.27
N HIS A 69 -8.75 -4.71 4.75
CA HIS A 69 -8.80 -3.59 3.82
C HIS A 69 -8.19 -4.03 2.49
N SER A 70 -8.97 -3.93 1.41
CA SER A 70 -8.53 -4.29 0.06
C SER A 70 -8.74 -3.12 -0.89
N ALA A 71 -7.69 -2.76 -1.63
CA ALA A 71 -7.71 -1.72 -2.63
C ALA A 71 -7.21 -2.29 -3.96
N SER A 72 -8.03 -2.18 -5.02
CA SER A 72 -7.68 -2.61 -6.37
C SER A 72 -7.63 -1.39 -7.29
N VAL A 73 -6.49 -1.16 -7.92
CA VAL A 73 -6.24 0.01 -8.78
C VAL A 73 -5.89 -0.44 -10.18
N GLY A 74 -6.64 0.05 -11.17
CA GLY A 74 -6.57 -0.45 -12.55
C GLY A 74 -5.34 -0.03 -13.35
N LYS A 75 -4.60 1.01 -12.95
CA LYS A 75 -3.42 1.50 -13.68
C LYS A 75 -2.20 1.70 -12.79
N SER A 76 -2.26 2.67 -11.89
CA SER A 76 -1.13 3.03 -11.05
C SER A 76 -1.62 3.43 -9.68
N TYR A 77 -1.07 2.79 -8.65
CA TYR A 77 -1.25 3.21 -7.27
C TYR A 77 0.04 3.91 -6.83
N SER A 78 -0.07 5.21 -6.49
CA SER A 78 1.03 6.03 -6.02
C SER A 78 0.69 6.61 -4.64
N LEU A 79 1.55 6.36 -3.66
CA LEU A 79 1.43 6.77 -2.27
C LEU A 79 2.73 7.48 -1.90
N SER A 80 2.71 8.81 -2.03
CA SER A 80 3.81 9.66 -1.60
C SER A 80 3.55 10.11 -0.15
N VAL A 81 4.40 9.66 0.77
CA VAL A 81 4.37 10.08 2.17
C VAL A 81 5.51 11.05 2.43
N GLY A 82 5.17 12.29 2.81
CA GLY A 82 6.15 13.37 2.98
C GLY A 82 6.89 13.39 4.32
N GLY A 83 6.46 12.58 5.30
CA GLY A 83 7.04 12.55 6.64
C GLY A 83 7.00 11.14 7.22
N GLY A 84 8.11 10.72 7.84
CA GLY A 84 8.33 9.37 8.35
C GLY A 84 7.16 8.82 9.17
N GLY A 85 6.53 7.78 8.65
CA GLY A 85 5.57 6.94 9.34
C GLY A 85 5.75 5.54 8.78
N GLY A 86 6.55 4.74 9.48
CA GLY A 86 6.89 3.38 9.06
C GLY A 86 5.67 2.46 8.98
N GLY A 87 5.78 1.48 8.08
CA GLY A 87 4.93 0.29 8.03
C GLY A 87 3.65 0.45 7.21
N GLY A 88 3.71 0.10 5.93
CA GLY A 88 2.51 -0.17 5.14
C GLY A 88 2.59 0.30 3.69
N ALA A 89 3.05 -0.61 2.83
CA ALA A 89 3.23 -0.50 1.40
C ALA A 89 2.20 0.35 0.62
N GLY A 90 2.72 1.28 -0.19
CA GLY A 90 2.63 1.07 -1.62
C GLY A 90 2.19 2.29 -2.44
N GLY A 91 3.13 2.88 -3.17
CA GLY A 91 2.86 3.51 -4.45
C GLY A 91 3.92 4.55 -4.79
N GLY A 92 4.61 4.54 -5.91
CA GLY A 92 4.57 3.64 -7.03
C GLY A 92 5.51 4.21 -8.06
N GLN A 93 6.64 3.54 -8.29
CA GLN A 93 7.27 3.40 -9.59
C GLN A 93 7.91 2.01 -9.62
N SER A 94 7.39 1.15 -10.49
CA SER A 94 7.96 -0.15 -10.87
C SER A 94 8.70 -0.93 -9.78
N MET A 95 7.96 -1.56 -8.86
CA MET A 95 8.55 -2.69 -8.15
C MET A 95 8.53 -3.89 -9.09
N ALA A 96 9.67 -4.13 -9.73
CA ALA A 96 10.04 -5.46 -10.18
C ALA A 96 9.91 -6.40 -8.98
N LYS A 97 8.83 -7.19 -8.90
CA LYS A 97 8.62 -8.29 -7.92
C LYS A 97 9.18 -8.06 -6.51
N ASN A 98 9.13 -6.84 -5.96
CA ASN A 98 9.64 -6.56 -4.61
C ASN A 98 8.58 -6.93 -3.59
N ILE A 99 8.45 -8.24 -3.36
CA ILE A 99 7.88 -8.75 -2.14
C ILE A 99 8.96 -8.52 -1.06
N VAL A 100 8.89 -7.38 -0.39
CA VAL A 100 9.39 -7.32 0.99
C VAL A 100 8.31 -8.03 1.79
N ALA A 101 8.54 -9.29 2.16
CA ALA A 101 7.81 -9.87 3.26
C ALA A 101 8.32 -9.16 4.51
N PRO A 102 7.53 -8.31 5.20
CA PRO A 102 7.84 -8.04 6.59
C PRO A 102 7.81 -9.39 7.30
N SER A 103 8.97 -9.82 7.79
CA SER A 103 9.05 -10.89 8.77
C SER A 103 8.20 -10.50 9.96
N GLY A 104 7.07 -11.18 10.13
CA GLY A 104 6.28 -11.24 11.34
C GLY A 104 5.48 -9.98 11.68
N GLN A 105 4.17 -10.03 11.43
CA GLN A 105 3.34 -10.42 12.55
C GLN A 105 2.86 -11.85 12.30
N ASP A 106 3.62 -12.82 12.79
CA ASP A 106 2.94 -13.77 13.65
C ASP A 106 2.84 -13.05 15.00
N ASP A 107 1.74 -13.25 15.69
CA ASP A 107 1.61 -12.95 17.11
C ASP A 107 2.66 -13.74 17.92
N SER A 108 3.92 -13.32 17.90
CA SER A 108 4.98 -13.87 18.74
C SER A 108 6.07 -12.82 19.02
N PRO A 109 6.45 -12.63 20.30
CA PRO A 109 7.35 -11.56 20.71
C PRO A 109 8.84 -11.92 20.47
N GLY A 110 9.50 -11.15 19.59
CA GLY A 110 10.97 -10.97 19.55
C GLY A 110 11.73 -11.67 18.39
N GLY A 111 12.20 -10.90 17.38
CA GLY A 111 13.16 -11.38 16.38
C GLY A 111 13.45 -10.37 15.25
N GLY A 112 14.72 -10.13 14.92
CA GLY A 112 15.19 -9.12 13.95
C GLY A 112 14.75 -9.39 12.51
N ALA A 113 14.37 -8.34 11.78
CA ALA A 113 13.74 -8.48 10.48
C ALA A 113 14.75 -8.65 9.33
N SER A 114 14.65 -9.74 8.58
CA SER A 114 15.40 -9.94 7.32
C SER A 114 14.87 -9.00 6.22
N SER A 115 15.76 -8.46 5.37
CA SER A 115 15.35 -7.56 4.28
C SER A 115 15.88 -8.01 2.90
N VAL A 116 15.01 -7.87 1.88
CA VAL A 116 15.32 -8.09 0.47
C VAL A 116 15.06 -6.78 -0.27
N ASN A 117 16.08 -6.21 -0.90
CA ASN A 117 15.94 -4.98 -1.68
C ASN A 117 16.28 -5.24 -3.16
N ILE A 118 15.40 -4.80 -4.05
CA ILE A 118 15.54 -4.89 -5.50
C ILE A 118 15.40 -3.46 -6.02
N ASP A 119 16.52 -2.82 -6.35
CA ASP A 119 16.51 -1.62 -7.18
C ASP A 119 16.68 -2.06 -8.64
N GLY A 120 16.18 -1.29 -9.61
CA GLY A 120 16.19 -1.71 -11.03
C GLY A 120 17.58 -2.03 -11.62
N SER A 121 18.67 -1.86 -10.86
CA SER A 121 20.05 -2.16 -11.22
C SER A 121 20.73 -3.22 -10.33
N SER A 122 20.24 -3.48 -9.11
CA SER A 122 20.91 -4.32 -8.11
C SER A 122 19.92 -5.01 -7.16
N ILE A 123 20.31 -6.21 -6.68
CA ILE A 123 19.55 -6.97 -5.69
C ILE A 123 20.46 -7.21 -4.48
N THR A 124 20.05 -6.76 -3.30
CA THR A 124 20.80 -6.89 -2.04
C THR A 124 19.98 -7.61 -0.98
N LEU A 125 20.59 -8.60 -0.34
CA LEU A 125 20.00 -9.44 0.71
C LEU A 125 20.76 -9.16 2.02
N HIS A 126 20.07 -8.85 3.12
CA HIS A 126 20.70 -8.57 4.42
C HIS A 126 19.97 -9.29 5.57
N SER A 127 20.71 -10.10 6.32
CA SER A 127 20.27 -10.93 7.45
C SER A 127 21.50 -11.36 8.26
N ASP A 128 21.32 -11.77 9.53
CA ASP A 128 22.40 -12.36 10.35
C ASP A 128 22.99 -13.61 9.66
N THR A 129 22.14 -14.39 9.00
CA THR A 129 22.51 -15.52 8.15
C THR A 129 21.72 -15.45 6.85
N ILE A 130 22.42 -15.60 5.72
CA ILE A 130 21.82 -15.80 4.39
C ILE A 130 22.19 -17.21 3.94
N GLU A 131 21.25 -18.14 4.06
CA GLU A 131 21.43 -19.51 3.59
C GLU A 131 20.87 -19.66 2.17
N LEU A 132 21.76 -19.90 1.21
CA LEU A 132 21.40 -20.28 -0.15
C LEU A 132 21.60 -21.80 -0.26
N LYS A 133 20.51 -22.57 -0.17
CA LYS A 133 20.54 -24.04 -0.25
C LYS A 133 20.06 -24.49 -1.63
N ALA A 134 20.86 -25.30 -2.30
CA ALA A 134 20.48 -25.99 -3.53
C ALA A 134 21.02 -27.42 -3.51
N ASP A 135 20.25 -28.37 -4.04
CA ASP A 135 20.62 -29.79 -4.02
C ASP A 135 21.60 -30.19 -5.14
N SER A 136 21.76 -29.33 -6.16
CA SER A 136 22.57 -29.64 -7.35
C SER A 136 23.54 -28.53 -7.74
N GLU A 137 23.10 -27.27 -7.78
CA GLU A 137 23.98 -26.17 -8.22
C GLU A 137 23.49 -24.81 -7.70
N ILE A 138 24.44 -23.94 -7.31
CA ILE A 138 24.21 -22.49 -7.15
C ILE A 138 25.11 -21.76 -8.15
N THR A 139 24.51 -20.93 -9.01
CA THR A 139 25.22 -20.22 -10.08
C THR A 139 25.05 -18.70 -9.93
N LEU A 140 26.16 -17.96 -9.83
CA LEU A 140 26.19 -16.50 -9.90
C LEU A 140 26.83 -16.10 -11.22
N ARG A 141 26.05 -15.51 -12.13
CA ARG A 141 26.51 -15.19 -13.49
C ARG A 141 26.50 -13.70 -13.74
N CYS A 142 27.60 -13.17 -14.24
CA CYS A 142 27.72 -11.82 -14.77
C CYS A 142 28.37 -11.89 -16.17
N GLY A 143 27.56 -11.78 -17.23
CA GLY A 143 28.03 -11.91 -18.61
C GLY A 143 28.64 -13.30 -18.91
N GLN A 144 29.96 -13.32 -19.17
CA GLN A 144 30.76 -14.53 -19.38
C GLN A 144 31.40 -15.07 -18.09
N SER A 145 31.37 -14.31 -16.99
CA SER A 145 31.93 -14.74 -15.71
C SER A 145 30.88 -15.47 -14.89
N ILE A 146 31.26 -16.63 -14.35
CA ILE A 146 30.36 -17.53 -13.61
C ILE A 146 31.08 -18.03 -12.34
N ILE A 147 30.39 -17.95 -11.21
CA ILE A 147 30.73 -18.71 -10.00
C ILE A 147 29.69 -19.82 -9.89
N ARG A 148 30.15 -21.07 -10.00
CA ARG A 148 29.34 -22.29 -9.94
C ARG A 148 29.74 -23.09 -8.72
N ILE A 149 28.77 -23.37 -7.86
CA ILE A 149 28.95 -24.18 -6.65
C ILE A 149 28.14 -25.47 -6.84
N THR A 150 28.81 -26.61 -6.87
CA THR A 150 28.20 -27.95 -6.92
C THR A 150 28.58 -28.75 -5.68
N PRO A 151 27.92 -29.89 -5.39
CA PRO A 151 28.29 -30.74 -4.25
C PRO A 151 29.73 -31.28 -4.30
N SER A 152 30.30 -31.43 -5.52
CA SER A 152 31.63 -31.99 -5.73
C SER A 152 32.72 -30.94 -5.89
N GLU A 153 32.40 -29.76 -6.41
CA GLU A 153 33.38 -28.72 -6.74
C GLU A 153 32.81 -27.31 -6.76
N ILE A 154 33.68 -26.34 -6.50
CA ILE A 154 33.40 -24.91 -6.69
C ILE A 154 34.26 -24.42 -7.87
N GLU A 155 33.60 -23.96 -8.92
CA GLU A 155 34.23 -23.48 -10.15
C GLU A 155 34.04 -21.97 -10.31
N ILE A 156 35.13 -21.27 -10.62
CA ILE A 156 35.13 -19.85 -10.93
C ILE A 156 35.68 -19.69 -12.34
N LEU A 157 34.81 -19.38 -13.29
CA LEU A 157 35.15 -19.19 -14.70
C LEU A 157 35.12 -17.69 -15.01
N SER A 158 36.28 -17.09 -15.24
CA SER A 158 36.43 -15.68 -15.63
C SER A 158 37.75 -15.44 -16.37
N PRO A 159 37.81 -14.50 -17.33
CA PRO A 159 39.06 -14.18 -18.05
C PRO A 159 40.22 -13.71 -17.15
N LYS A 160 39.91 -13.14 -16.00
CA LYS A 160 40.87 -12.76 -14.95
C LYS A 160 40.25 -13.08 -13.59
N VAL A 161 41.01 -13.73 -12.73
CA VAL A 161 40.63 -14.07 -11.36
C VAL A 161 41.77 -13.62 -10.45
N ASP A 162 41.56 -12.54 -9.71
CA ASP A 162 42.52 -12.06 -8.72
C ASP A 162 42.03 -12.56 -7.34
N ILE A 163 42.77 -13.51 -6.75
CA ILE A 163 42.50 -14.02 -5.40
C ILE A 163 43.51 -13.35 -4.49
N ASN A 164 43.07 -12.36 -3.71
CA ASN A 164 43.89 -11.81 -2.65
C ASN A 164 43.89 -12.80 -1.49
N CYS A 165 45.04 -13.45 -1.27
CA CYS A 165 45.35 -14.19 -0.05
C CYS A 165 45.78 -13.24 1.08
#